data_AF-A0A1Z9AXW5-F1
#
_entry.id   AF-A0A1Z9AXW5-F1
#
_cell.length_a   1.000
_cell.length_b   1.000
_cell.length_c   1.000
_cell.angle_alpha   90.00
_cell.angle_beta   90.00
_cell.angle_gamma   90.00
#
_symmetry.space_group_name_H-M   'P 1'
#
loop_
_entity.id
_entity.type
_entity.pdbx_description
1 polymer ?
#
loop_
_entity_poly.entity_id
_entity_poly.type
_entity_poly.pdbx_seq_one_letter_code
_entity_poly.pdbx_strand_id
1 'polypeptide(L)'
;MPGQRLMGMAHQPPFSHHPGRFKKCRIQAVPKGDERLGGEGDLVEASKEETLGLGPIDQVGYVVHDLEASLPLYEALFGPFEIMDAPLDGVLFRGKEISCHLKIAINKSGPVEVELIQVLEGETPHSEHLRRCGEGPHHVRFIVDNLDEKEAELAHFGYRSVFRKRFGPHLAFAYVETPESIGPSMIELFESG
;
A
#
# COMPACT_ATOMS: atom_id res chain seq x y z
N MET A 1 -27.65 23.57 -59.54
CA MET A 1 -26.88 23.70 -58.29
C MET A 1 -27.31 22.56 -57.35
N PRO A 2 -26.56 21.46 -57.23
CA PRO A 2 -26.92 20.37 -56.34
C PRO A 2 -26.34 20.57 -54.93
N GLY A 3 -27.09 20.10 -53.94
CA GLY A 3 -26.90 20.36 -52.51
C GLY A 3 -25.64 19.76 -51.88
N GLN A 4 -25.14 20.46 -50.85
CA GLN A 4 -24.13 19.95 -49.93
C GLN A 4 -24.82 19.33 -48.71
N ARG A 5 -24.50 18.06 -48.50
CA ARG A 5 -24.93 17.21 -47.39
C ARG A 5 -23.98 17.46 -46.22
N LEU A 6 -24.51 17.84 -45.05
CA LEU A 6 -23.73 17.82 -43.80
C LEU A 6 -23.30 16.37 -43.52
N MET A 7 -22.00 16.11 -43.49
CA MET A 7 -21.44 14.91 -42.85
C MET A 7 -21.30 15.18 -41.36
N GLY A 8 -22.02 14.40 -40.55
CA GLY A 8 -21.87 14.40 -39.10
C GLY A 8 -20.49 13.89 -38.71
N MET A 9 -19.80 14.64 -37.84
CA MET A 9 -18.63 14.14 -37.12
C MET A 9 -19.12 13.18 -36.04
N ALA A 10 -18.74 11.91 -36.15
CA ALA A 10 -18.95 10.92 -35.12
C ALA A 10 -18.01 11.21 -33.95
N HIS A 11 -18.57 11.53 -32.77
CA HIS A 11 -17.85 11.47 -31.50
C HIS A 11 -17.41 10.02 -31.24
N GLN A 12 -16.11 9.78 -31.13
CA GLN A 12 -15.59 8.56 -30.53
C GLN A 12 -15.59 8.73 -28.99
N PRO A 13 -16.12 7.78 -28.21
CA PRO A 13 -16.02 7.81 -26.76
C PRO A 13 -14.58 7.49 -26.30
N PRO A 14 -14.07 8.13 -25.22
CA PRO A 14 -12.68 8.03 -24.83
C PRO A 14 -12.42 6.82 -23.92
N PHE A 15 -12.80 5.60 -24.30
CA PHE A 15 -12.42 4.43 -23.51
C PHE A 15 -12.26 3.20 -24.40
N SER A 16 -11.01 2.88 -24.77
CA SER A 16 -10.67 1.54 -25.26
C SER A 16 -10.48 0.64 -24.05
N HIS A 17 -11.45 -0.24 -23.78
CA HIS A 17 -11.30 -1.29 -22.78
C HIS A 17 -10.13 -2.21 -23.16
N HIS A 18 -9.03 -2.13 -22.43
CA HIS A 18 -8.04 -3.20 -22.38
C HIS A 18 -8.53 -4.24 -21.36
N PRO A 19 -8.85 -5.48 -21.77
CA PRO A 19 -9.21 -6.52 -20.82
C PRO A 19 -7.95 -6.98 -20.09
N GLY A 20 -7.68 -6.37 -18.94
CA GLY A 20 -6.75 -6.90 -17.96
C GLY A 20 -7.15 -8.33 -17.60
N ARG A 21 -6.24 -9.28 -17.83
CA ARG A 21 -6.46 -10.70 -17.58
C ARG A 21 -6.42 -10.97 -16.07
N PHE A 22 -7.52 -10.70 -15.37
CA PHE A 22 -7.67 -11.12 -13.97
C PHE A 22 -7.58 -12.65 -13.90
N LYS A 23 -6.51 -13.17 -13.29
CA LYS A 23 -6.45 -14.58 -12.91
C LYS A 23 -7.55 -14.80 -11.87
N LYS A 24 -8.57 -15.60 -12.20
CA LYS A 24 -9.63 -15.99 -11.26
C LYS A 24 -8.99 -16.56 -9.98
N CYS A 25 -9.10 -15.83 -8.88
CA CYS A 25 -8.83 -16.38 -7.56
C CYS A 25 -9.91 -17.43 -7.29
N ARG A 26 -9.52 -18.71 -7.28
CA ARG A 26 -10.44 -19.82 -7.09
C ARG A 26 -10.63 -19.98 -5.57
N ILE A 27 -11.65 -19.31 -5.02
CA ILE A 27 -12.08 -19.51 -3.65
C ILE A 27 -12.51 -20.98 -3.52
N GLN A 28 -11.77 -21.77 -2.75
CA GLN A 28 -12.20 -23.11 -2.38
C GLN A 28 -13.26 -22.98 -1.28
N ALA A 29 -14.36 -23.72 -1.42
CA ALA A 29 -15.40 -23.76 -0.41
C ALA A 29 -14.87 -24.42 0.87
N VAL A 30 -15.07 -23.77 2.01
CA VAL A 30 -14.82 -24.35 3.34
C VAL A 30 -15.83 -25.49 3.56
N PRO A 31 -15.41 -26.71 3.92
CA PRO A 31 -16.35 -27.79 4.19
C PRO A 31 -17.18 -27.46 5.44
N LYS A 32 -18.50 -27.71 5.38
CA LYS A 32 -19.39 -27.61 6.55
C LYS A 32 -18.99 -28.68 7.57
N GLY A 33 -18.55 -28.26 8.75
CA GLY A 33 -18.31 -29.14 9.89
C GLY A 33 -19.61 -29.80 10.36
N ASP A 34 -19.52 -31.09 10.69
CA ASP A 34 -20.59 -31.94 11.19
C ASP A 34 -20.97 -31.50 12.63
N GLU A 35 -22.22 -31.08 12.83
CA GLU A 35 -22.77 -30.73 14.14
C GLU A 35 -23.11 -32.00 14.92
N ARG A 36 -22.32 -32.35 15.93
CA ARG A 36 -22.77 -33.24 17.02
C ARG A 36 -22.28 -32.77 18.40
N LEU A 37 -23.24 -32.80 19.32
CA LEU A 37 -23.35 -32.16 20.63
C LEU A 37 -22.48 -32.81 21.73
N GLY A 38 -22.09 -31.97 22.70
CA GLY A 38 -22.23 -32.30 24.14
C GLY A 38 -20.94 -32.53 24.93
N GLY A 39 -20.59 -31.54 25.75
CA GLY A 39 -19.65 -31.68 26.87
C GLY A 39 -19.52 -30.36 27.62
N GLU A 40 -20.23 -30.22 28.76
CA GLU A 40 -19.95 -29.18 29.75
C GLU A 40 -18.54 -29.42 30.31
N GLY A 41 -17.58 -28.64 29.82
CA GLY A 41 -16.24 -28.51 30.34
C GLY A 41 -15.95 -27.02 30.47
N ASP A 42 -15.31 -26.63 31.57
CA ASP A 42 -15.00 -25.26 31.97
C ASP A 42 -14.87 -24.27 30.80
N LEU A 43 -15.63 -23.17 30.89
CA LEU A 43 -15.43 -21.99 30.06
C LEU A 43 -14.04 -21.43 30.40
N VAL A 44 -13.03 -21.95 29.70
CA VAL A 44 -11.76 -21.26 29.56
C VAL A 44 -12.11 -19.98 28.81
N GLU A 45 -12.11 -18.84 29.51
CA GLU A 45 -12.17 -17.54 28.87
C GLU A 45 -11.09 -17.53 27.79
N ALA A 46 -11.50 -17.36 26.53
CA ALA A 46 -10.57 -17.16 25.44
C ALA A 46 -9.71 -15.95 25.81
N SER A 47 -8.41 -16.18 25.98
CA SER A 47 -7.43 -15.10 26.19
C SER A 47 -7.60 -14.08 25.07
N LYS A 48 -7.70 -12.79 25.41
CA LYS A 48 -7.53 -11.67 24.47
C LYS A 48 -6.44 -12.05 23.48
N GLU A 49 -6.77 -12.16 22.20
CA GLU A 49 -5.79 -12.41 21.14
C GLU A 49 -4.65 -11.40 21.30
N GLU A 50 -3.44 -11.89 21.55
CA GLU A 50 -2.24 -11.06 21.64
C GLU A 50 -1.94 -10.49 20.25
N THR A 51 -2.51 -9.32 19.95
CA THR A 51 -2.16 -8.55 18.75
C THR A 51 -0.73 -8.03 18.85
N LEU A 52 -0.05 -7.84 17.72
CA LEU A 52 1.32 -7.27 17.64
C LEU A 52 1.40 -5.77 18.04
N GLY A 53 0.29 -5.19 18.53
CA GLY A 53 0.27 -3.85 19.12
C GLY A 53 0.68 -2.72 18.18
N LEU A 54 0.35 -2.81 16.87
CA LEU A 54 0.68 -1.77 15.89
C LEU A 54 -0.23 -0.53 15.93
N GLY A 55 -1.33 -0.59 16.68
CA GLY A 55 -2.33 0.48 16.69
C GLY A 55 -3.19 0.51 15.41
N PRO A 56 -3.97 1.59 15.20
CA PRO A 56 -4.77 1.76 13.99
C PRO A 56 -3.89 2.07 12.79
N ILE A 57 -4.38 1.74 11.59
CA ILE A 57 -3.79 2.23 10.34
C ILE A 57 -3.94 3.75 10.27
N ASP A 58 -2.87 4.46 9.94
CA ASP A 58 -2.87 5.92 9.83
C ASP A 58 -2.63 6.43 8.39
N GLN A 59 -2.14 5.58 7.49
CA GLN A 59 -2.00 5.91 6.06
C GLN A 59 -2.23 4.69 5.15
N VAL A 60 -2.71 4.94 3.93
CA VAL A 60 -2.70 3.99 2.82
C VAL A 60 -1.94 4.60 1.64
N GLY A 61 -0.85 3.95 1.25
CA GLY A 61 -0.01 4.37 0.13
C GLY A 61 -0.40 3.66 -1.17
N TYR A 62 -0.49 4.42 -2.25
CA TYR A 62 -0.72 3.95 -3.61
C TYR A 62 0.48 4.33 -4.48
N VAL A 63 0.89 3.41 -5.36
CA VAL A 63 1.90 3.71 -6.39
C VAL A 63 1.25 3.98 -7.73
N VAL A 64 1.75 5.01 -8.41
CA VAL A 64 1.30 5.45 -9.73
C VAL A 64 2.50 5.70 -10.65
N HIS A 65 2.32 5.55 -11.95
CA HIS A 65 3.37 5.87 -12.94
C HIS A 65 3.52 7.37 -13.14
N ASP A 66 2.41 8.10 -13.11
CA ASP A 66 2.36 9.54 -13.36
C ASP A 66 1.40 10.21 -12.37
N LEU A 67 1.95 11.01 -11.48
CA LEU A 67 1.20 11.71 -10.45
C LEU A 67 0.27 12.78 -11.05
N GLU A 68 0.71 13.50 -12.08
CA GLU A 68 -0.06 14.56 -12.73
C GLU A 68 -1.29 14.00 -13.45
N ALA A 69 -1.15 12.85 -14.10
CA ALA A 69 -2.27 12.15 -14.72
C ALA A 69 -3.23 11.52 -13.68
N SER A 70 -2.71 11.09 -12.54
CA SER A 70 -3.48 10.39 -11.50
C SER A 70 -4.26 11.35 -10.60
N LEU A 71 -3.71 12.53 -10.30
CA LEU A 71 -4.26 13.48 -9.35
C LEU A 71 -5.74 13.80 -9.61
N PRO A 72 -6.19 14.19 -10.81
CA PRO A 72 -7.60 14.52 -11.03
C PRO A 72 -8.57 13.37 -10.74
N LEU A 73 -8.11 12.11 -10.89
CA LEU A 73 -8.93 10.92 -10.65
C LEU A 73 -9.06 10.63 -9.15
N TYR A 74 -7.96 10.74 -8.41
CA TYR A 74 -7.95 10.55 -6.96
C TYR A 74 -8.56 11.73 -6.22
N GLU A 75 -8.38 12.97 -6.70
CA GLU A 75 -8.99 14.17 -6.14
C GLU A 75 -10.51 14.13 -6.21
N ALA A 76 -11.08 13.52 -7.26
CA ALA A 76 -12.51 13.30 -7.36
C ALA A 76 -13.07 12.35 -6.28
N LEU A 77 -12.21 11.53 -5.65
CA LEU A 77 -12.58 10.57 -4.61
C LEU A 77 -12.31 11.12 -3.20
N PHE A 78 -11.12 11.70 -3.00
CA PHE A 78 -10.59 12.04 -1.68
C PHE A 78 -10.49 13.55 -1.42
N GLY A 79 -10.68 14.39 -2.45
CA GLY A 79 -10.42 15.81 -2.39
C GLY A 79 -8.95 16.14 -2.71
N PRO A 80 -8.56 17.42 -2.58
CA PRO A 80 -7.26 17.92 -3.04
C PRO A 80 -6.08 17.26 -2.32
N PHE A 81 -4.96 17.08 -3.02
CA PHE A 81 -3.72 16.58 -2.44
C PHE A 81 -2.65 17.69 -2.36
N GLU A 82 -1.79 17.60 -1.35
CA GLU A 82 -0.57 18.40 -1.24
C GLU A 82 0.61 17.63 -1.83
N ILE A 83 1.33 18.23 -2.78
CA ILE A 83 2.43 17.57 -3.51
C ILE A 83 3.77 17.95 -2.88
N MET A 84 4.67 16.98 -2.75
CA MET A 84 6.04 17.16 -2.29
C MET A 84 7.04 16.35 -3.12
N ASP A 85 8.24 16.92 -3.27
CA ASP A 85 9.42 16.21 -3.75
C ASP A 85 10.17 15.58 -2.57
N ALA A 86 10.51 14.29 -2.72
CA ALA A 86 11.18 13.50 -1.70
C ALA A 86 12.44 12.80 -2.27
N PRO A 87 13.57 13.52 -2.44
CA PRO A 87 14.86 12.89 -2.67
C PRO A 87 15.34 12.20 -1.39
N LEU A 88 15.75 10.94 -1.52
CA LEU A 88 16.20 10.09 -0.42
C LEU A 88 17.56 9.49 -0.75
N ASP A 89 18.61 10.02 -0.13
CA ASP A 89 19.95 9.43 -0.14
C ASP A 89 20.19 8.54 1.08
N GLY A 90 21.04 7.52 0.95
CA GLY A 90 21.43 6.70 2.10
C GLY A 90 20.30 5.84 2.67
N VAL A 91 19.27 5.53 1.87
CA VAL A 91 18.20 4.62 2.28
C VAL A 91 18.66 3.18 2.11
N LEU A 92 18.37 2.33 3.08
CA LEU A 92 18.71 0.91 3.00
C LEU A 92 17.60 0.15 2.29
N PHE A 93 17.89 -0.38 1.11
CA PHE A 93 17.02 -1.30 0.38
C PHE A 93 17.61 -2.71 0.37
N ARG A 94 16.97 -3.66 1.07
CA ARG A 94 17.40 -5.05 1.28
C ARG A 94 18.88 -5.14 1.71
N GLY A 95 19.25 -4.27 2.65
CA GLY A 95 20.61 -4.18 3.22
C GLY A 95 21.64 -3.45 2.37
N LYS A 96 21.25 -2.89 1.22
CA LYS A 96 22.13 -2.05 0.38
C LYS A 96 21.74 -0.60 0.50
N GLU A 97 22.72 0.26 0.72
CA GLU A 97 22.52 1.70 0.68
C GLU A 97 22.31 2.15 -0.77
N ILE A 98 21.25 2.92 -1.01
CA ILE A 98 20.89 3.46 -2.32
C ILE A 98 20.43 4.92 -2.19
N SER A 99 20.30 5.58 -3.35
CA SER A 99 19.59 6.84 -3.50
C SER A 99 18.37 6.65 -4.43
N CYS A 100 17.28 7.34 -4.12
CA CYS A 100 16.08 7.40 -4.97
C CYS A 100 15.41 8.77 -4.88
N HIS A 101 14.54 9.08 -5.84
CA HIS A 101 13.72 10.29 -5.81
C HIS A 101 12.27 9.91 -6.05
N LEU A 102 11.43 10.24 -5.07
CA LEU A 102 9.99 10.06 -5.14
C LEU A 102 9.30 11.42 -5.27
N LYS A 103 8.20 11.46 -6.02
CA LYS A 103 7.22 12.54 -5.98
C LYS A 103 6.00 12.00 -5.27
N ILE A 104 5.60 12.65 -4.19
CA ILE A 104 4.51 12.18 -3.33
C ILE A 104 3.40 13.22 -3.29
N ALA A 105 2.16 12.75 -3.17
CA ALA A 105 1.01 13.60 -2.92
C ALA A 105 0.21 13.04 -1.75
N ILE A 106 -0.15 13.90 -0.81
CA ILE A 106 -0.81 13.52 0.44
C ILE A 106 -2.17 14.20 0.57
N ASN A 107 -3.19 13.44 0.95
CA ASN A 107 -4.50 13.93 1.33
C ASN A 107 -4.90 13.37 2.70
N LYS A 108 -5.59 14.18 3.52
CA LYS A 108 -6.18 13.71 4.79
C LYS A 108 -7.64 13.34 4.60
N SER A 109 -7.93 12.05 4.72
CA SER A 109 -9.29 11.49 4.64
C SER A 109 -9.77 11.05 6.03
N GLY A 110 -10.18 12.02 6.84
CA GLY A 110 -10.55 11.79 8.23
C GLY A 110 -9.33 11.35 9.08
N PRO A 111 -9.36 10.18 9.75
CA PRO A 111 -8.26 9.70 10.56
C PRO A 111 -7.14 9.01 9.76
N VAL A 112 -7.33 8.81 8.45
CA VAL A 112 -6.37 8.13 7.58
C VAL A 112 -5.84 9.09 6.53
N GLU A 113 -4.54 9.01 6.28
CA GLU A 113 -3.85 9.69 5.21
C GLU A 113 -3.86 8.84 3.92
N VAL A 114 -4.15 9.45 2.79
CA VAL A 114 -4.04 8.82 1.47
C VAL A 114 -2.80 9.40 0.80
N GLU A 115 -1.86 8.53 0.43
CA GLU A 115 -0.63 8.91 -0.24
C GLU A 115 -0.58 8.34 -1.66
N LEU A 116 -0.23 9.17 -2.63
CA LEU A 116 0.13 8.75 -3.98
C LEU A 116 1.64 8.91 -4.16
N ILE A 117 2.29 7.88 -4.72
CA ILE A 117 3.75 7.80 -4.84
C ILE A 117 4.11 7.54 -6.30
N GLN A 118 4.86 8.46 -6.88
CA GLN A 118 5.50 8.29 -8.18
C GLN A 118 7.02 8.15 -7.98
N VAL A 119 7.61 7.10 -8.53
CA VAL A 119 9.07 6.94 -8.56
C VAL A 119 9.62 7.75 -9.72
N LEU A 120 10.44 8.76 -9.44
CA LEU A 120 11.14 9.54 -10.46
C LEU A 120 12.49 8.91 -10.80
N GLU A 121 13.24 8.49 -9.78
CA GLU A 121 14.57 7.88 -9.93
C GLU A 121 14.83 6.79 -8.88
N GLY A 122 15.71 5.85 -9.22
CA GLY A 122 16.18 4.79 -8.33
C GLY A 122 15.33 3.52 -8.34
N GLU A 123 15.84 2.49 -7.67
CA GLU A 123 15.17 1.20 -7.51
C GLU A 123 14.63 1.06 -6.09
N THR A 124 13.33 0.85 -5.94
CA THR A 124 12.62 0.89 -4.65
C THR A 124 11.54 -0.21 -4.58
N PRO A 125 10.95 -0.48 -3.41
CA PRO A 125 9.77 -1.34 -3.33
C PRO A 125 8.63 -0.88 -4.25
N HIS A 126 8.48 0.43 -4.45
CA HIS A 126 7.47 1.03 -5.32
C HIS A 126 7.71 0.69 -6.80
N SER A 127 8.96 0.80 -7.27
CA SER A 127 9.29 0.43 -8.66
C SER A 127 9.17 -1.08 -8.87
N GLU A 128 9.52 -1.90 -7.87
CA GLU A 128 9.26 -3.34 -7.87
C GLU A 128 7.76 -3.64 -7.96
N HIS A 129 6.93 -2.93 -7.19
CA HIS A 129 5.48 -3.09 -7.21
C HIS A 129 4.90 -2.73 -8.58
N LEU A 130 5.25 -1.55 -9.12
CA LEU A 130 4.76 -1.11 -10.42
C LEU A 130 5.07 -2.15 -11.53
N ARG A 131 6.27 -2.74 -11.53
CA ARG A 131 6.62 -3.77 -12.52
C ARG A 131 5.86 -5.09 -12.34
N ARG A 132 5.53 -5.47 -11.10
CA ARG A 132 4.92 -6.76 -10.78
C ARG A 132 3.40 -6.73 -10.80
N CYS A 133 2.81 -5.64 -10.34
CA CYS A 133 1.40 -5.50 -10.02
C CYS A 133 0.71 -4.39 -10.84
N GLY A 134 1.47 -3.44 -11.39
CA GLY A 134 0.94 -2.20 -11.96
C GLY A 134 0.67 -1.15 -10.87
N GLU A 135 -0.12 -0.14 -11.22
CA GLU A 135 -0.55 0.91 -10.29
C GLU A 135 -1.58 0.40 -9.28
N GLY A 136 -1.60 0.99 -8.08
CA GLY A 136 -2.60 0.67 -7.07
C GLY A 136 -2.07 0.67 -5.63
N PRO A 137 -2.84 0.09 -4.68
CA PRO A 137 -2.47 0.01 -3.27
C PRO A 137 -1.14 -0.71 -3.09
N HIS A 138 -0.23 -0.08 -2.35
CA HIS A 138 1.12 -0.57 -2.11
C HIS A 138 1.33 -1.02 -0.66
N HIS A 139 1.02 -0.15 0.30
CA HIS A 139 1.23 -0.42 1.71
C HIS A 139 0.13 0.23 2.58
N VAL A 140 0.04 -0.22 3.82
CA VAL A 140 -0.66 0.48 4.91
C VAL A 140 0.34 0.83 5.99
N ARG A 141 0.22 2.01 6.58
CA ARG A 141 1.16 2.53 7.59
C ARG A 141 0.59 2.43 9.00
N PHE A 142 1.49 2.22 9.94
CA PHE A 142 1.26 2.28 11.37
C PHE A 142 2.28 3.21 12.04
N ILE A 143 1.81 4.06 12.94
CA ILE A 143 2.67 4.87 13.80
C ILE A 143 3.17 4.02 14.98
N VAL A 144 4.47 4.05 15.22
CA VAL A 144 5.12 3.31 16.31
C VAL A 144 6.02 4.22 17.14
N ASP A 145 6.08 3.99 18.44
CA ASP A 145 6.88 4.82 19.36
C ASP A 145 8.39 4.63 19.16
N ASN A 146 8.82 3.42 18.79
CA ASN A 146 10.21 3.07 18.54
C ASN A 146 10.28 2.09 17.37
N LEU A 147 10.85 2.54 16.26
CA LEU A 147 10.95 1.72 15.04
C LEU A 147 11.81 0.48 15.26
N ASP A 148 12.97 0.63 15.90
CA ASP A 148 13.97 -0.42 16.01
C ASP A 148 13.46 -1.57 16.90
N GLU A 149 12.79 -1.24 18.01
CA GLU A 149 12.14 -2.21 18.89
C GLU A 149 11.02 -2.95 18.17
N LYS A 150 10.16 -2.23 17.43
CA LYS A 150 9.03 -2.86 16.73
C LYS A 150 9.49 -3.72 15.55
N GLU A 151 10.50 -3.29 14.79
CA GLU A 151 11.11 -4.12 13.74
C GLU A 151 11.70 -5.41 14.32
N ALA A 152 12.39 -5.32 15.46
CA ALA A 152 12.94 -6.50 16.13
C ALA A 152 11.85 -7.45 16.59
N GLU A 153 10.77 -6.95 17.20
CA GLU A 153 9.60 -7.75 17.59
C GLU A 153 8.99 -8.46 16.37
N LEU A 154 8.65 -7.71 15.32
CA LEU A 154 8.03 -8.25 14.11
C LEU A 154 8.91 -9.31 13.41
N ALA A 155 10.23 -9.16 13.47
CA ALA A 155 11.16 -10.15 12.92
C ALA A 155 11.01 -11.53 13.56
N HIS A 156 10.64 -11.63 14.86
CA HIS A 156 10.36 -12.90 15.53
C HIS A 156 9.16 -13.64 14.91
N PHE A 157 8.25 -12.90 14.29
CA PHE A 157 7.06 -13.42 13.61
C PHE A 157 7.26 -13.59 12.09
N GLY A 158 8.49 -13.41 11.59
CA GLY A 158 8.84 -13.63 10.19
C GLY A 158 8.57 -12.46 9.25
N TYR A 159 8.20 -11.29 9.80
CA TYR A 159 8.13 -10.05 9.04
C TYR A 159 9.54 -9.55 8.73
N ARG A 160 9.74 -8.90 7.59
CA ARG A 160 11.08 -8.49 7.15
C ARG A 160 11.09 -7.05 6.67
N SER A 161 11.88 -6.21 7.34
CA SER A 161 12.19 -4.87 6.86
C SER A 161 13.02 -4.93 5.59
N VAL A 162 12.57 -4.23 4.55
CA VAL A 162 13.21 -4.23 3.24
C VAL A 162 13.60 -2.85 2.78
N PHE A 163 12.96 -1.78 3.23
CA PHE A 163 13.28 -0.42 2.80
C PHE A 163 13.17 0.52 4.00
N ARG A 164 14.30 1.09 4.44
CA ARG A 164 14.40 1.70 5.77
C ARG A 164 15.31 2.93 5.75
N LYS A 165 14.87 3.99 6.43
CA LYS A 165 15.71 5.16 6.70
C LYS A 165 15.38 5.78 8.05
N ARG A 166 16.43 6.18 8.77
CA ARG A 166 16.36 7.01 9.97
C ARG A 166 16.89 8.41 9.63
N PHE A 167 16.08 9.43 9.85
CA PHE A 167 16.42 10.84 9.61
C PHE A 167 16.93 11.51 10.87
N GLY A 168 16.53 11.01 12.05
CA GLY A 168 16.97 11.50 13.35
C GLY A 168 16.57 10.54 14.47
N PRO A 169 16.78 10.95 15.74
CA PRO A 169 16.48 10.11 16.90
C PRO A 169 15.04 9.62 16.95
N HIS A 170 14.07 10.45 16.53
CA HIS A 170 12.62 10.18 16.62
C HIS A 170 11.89 10.32 15.28
N LEU A 171 12.63 10.18 14.17
CA LEU A 171 12.06 10.26 12.83
C LEU A 171 12.66 9.20 11.93
N ALA A 172 11.87 8.18 11.60
CA ALA A 172 12.30 7.06 10.77
C ALA A 172 11.10 6.35 10.13
N PHE A 173 11.36 5.62 9.04
CA PHE A 173 10.41 4.69 8.45
C PHE A 173 11.07 3.34 8.16
N ALA A 174 10.24 2.29 8.12
CA ALA A 174 10.59 1.00 7.53
C ALA A 174 9.41 0.36 6.80
N TYR A 175 9.65 -0.11 5.58
CA TYR A 175 8.70 -0.93 4.84
C TYR A 175 9.01 -2.39 5.14
N VAL A 176 7.97 -3.13 5.53
CA VAL A 176 8.07 -4.47 6.08
C VAL A 176 7.22 -5.41 5.24
N GLU A 177 7.87 -6.41 4.65
CA GLU A 177 7.19 -7.52 3.98
C GLU A 177 6.53 -8.42 5.02
N THR A 178 5.29 -8.83 4.75
CA THR A 178 4.57 -9.82 5.55
C THR A 178 5.16 -11.23 5.36
N PRO A 179 5.03 -12.12 6.35
CA PRO A 179 5.34 -13.53 6.19
C PRO A 179 4.56 -14.17 5.03
N GLU A 180 5.14 -15.19 4.40
CA GLU A 180 4.51 -15.90 3.28
C GLU A 180 3.14 -16.51 3.64
N SER A 181 2.92 -16.86 4.91
CA SER A 181 1.66 -17.39 5.43
C SER A 181 0.49 -16.41 5.34
N ILE A 182 0.75 -15.10 5.33
CA ILE A 182 -0.26 -14.04 5.16
C ILE A 182 -0.48 -13.74 3.66
N GLY A 183 0.48 -14.10 2.82
CA GLY A 183 0.54 -13.72 1.41
C GLY A 183 1.43 -12.49 1.18
N PRO A 184 1.70 -12.13 -0.09
CA PRO A 184 2.55 -10.99 -0.41
C PRO A 184 1.81 -9.68 -0.09
N SER A 185 2.21 -9.02 0.98
CA SER A 185 1.72 -7.70 1.37
C SER A 185 2.85 -6.89 2.00
N MET A 186 2.66 -5.58 2.09
CA MET A 186 3.62 -4.65 2.65
C MET A 186 2.92 -3.75 3.66
N ILE A 187 3.55 -3.59 4.82
CA ILE A 187 3.18 -2.56 5.79
C ILE A 187 4.33 -1.56 5.90
N GLU A 188 4.02 -0.36 6.34
CA GLU A 188 5.00 0.63 6.76
C GLU A 188 4.89 0.85 8.27
N LEU A 189 6.05 0.92 8.92
CA LEU A 189 6.18 1.44 10.27
C LEU A 189 6.79 2.84 10.19
N PHE A 190 6.16 3.80 10.86
CA PHE A 190 6.64 5.17 10.92
C PHE A 190 6.82 5.61 12.36
N GLU A 191 8.03 6.08 12.68
CA GLU A 191 8.35 6.67 13.97
C GLU A 191 8.34 8.18 13.80
N SER A 192 7.51 8.86 14.59
CA SER A 192 7.42 10.32 14.64
C SER A 192 7.16 10.76 16.08
N GLY A 193 8.16 11.42 16.68
CA GLY A 193 8.12 11.94 18.05
C GLY A 193 8.71 13.34 18.17
#